data_AF-A0AA36N6J7-F1
#
_entry.id   AF-A0AA36N6J7-F1
#
_cell.length_a   1.000
_cell.length_b   1.000
_cell.length_c   1.000
_cell.angle_alpha   90.00
_cell.angle_beta   90.00
_cell.angle_gamma   90.00
#
_symmetry.space_group_name_H-M   'P 1'
#
loop_
_entity.id
_entity.type
_entity.pdbx_description
1 polymer ?
#
loop_
_entity_poly.entity_id
_entity_poly.type
_entity_poly.pdbx_seq_one_letter_code
_entity_poly.pdbx_strand_id
1 'polypeptide(L)'
;MVAVANVKEVLGESLSFYVSEWFKPDYVHPFMNIDATVVPDSVKPIPPQWVNDVELDEFGAEMGDVIGEGPILSWSPEERKQRFLAALRRLDLSEEALASKRISAMGKSELGHEKKRVKAELKRYDTDWKKQFKVLPNHSQKEVMRPLYLYYRKLKNQLASADSGGRDQESDDDMMSRGGPDSARSTKKSSREKAEQQIAQLEARANTLQQEKGAIRTKLKEFQENFVLQHHRKIRFHKDILPIEKEYRMYKTIKEDLQKVEAQLRNLRGNTVL
;
A
#
# COMPACT_ATOMS: atom_id res chain seq x y z
N MET A 1 -31.58 -40.83 -29.85
CA MET A 1 -31.10 -39.74 -28.97
C MET A 1 -30.16 -40.38 -27.94
N VAL A 2 -28.86 -40.11 -28.04
CA VAL A 2 -27.86 -40.61 -27.07
C VAL A 2 -27.73 -39.56 -25.97
N ALA A 3 -28.03 -39.93 -24.73
CA ALA A 3 -27.86 -39.05 -23.58
C ALA A 3 -26.36 -38.86 -23.32
N VAL A 4 -25.90 -37.61 -23.37
CA VAL A 4 -24.53 -37.24 -23.00
C VAL A 4 -24.46 -37.21 -21.47
N ALA A 5 -23.93 -38.27 -20.88
CA ALA A 5 -23.68 -38.31 -19.44
C ALA A 5 -22.70 -37.20 -19.02
N ASN A 6 -22.99 -36.55 -17.91
CA ASN A 6 -22.18 -35.45 -17.38
C ASN A 6 -20.82 -36.02 -16.92
N VAL A 7 -19.73 -35.54 -17.50
CA VAL A 7 -18.35 -36.00 -17.21
C VAL A 7 -18.03 -35.95 -15.71
N LYS A 8 -18.64 -35.03 -14.96
CA LYS A 8 -18.46 -34.94 -13.50
C LYS A 8 -19.06 -36.14 -12.74
N GLU A 9 -20.17 -36.68 -13.21
CA GLU A 9 -20.81 -37.84 -12.57
C GLU A 9 -19.99 -39.11 -12.85
N VAL A 10 -19.54 -39.29 -14.09
CA VAL A 10 -18.69 -40.43 -14.47
C VAL A 10 -17.35 -40.42 -13.71
N LEU A 11 -16.71 -39.25 -13.58
CA LEU A 11 -15.47 -39.13 -12.82
C LEU A 11 -15.71 -39.30 -11.32
N GLY A 12 -16.81 -38.77 -10.78
CA GLY A 12 -17.17 -38.91 -9.37
C GLY A 12 -17.42 -40.36 -8.97
N GLU A 13 -18.17 -41.11 -9.78
CA GLU A 13 -18.48 -42.52 -9.53
C GLU A 13 -17.23 -43.40 -9.65
N SER A 14 -16.41 -43.19 -10.68
CA SER A 14 -15.16 -43.96 -10.83
C SER A 14 -14.18 -43.69 -9.68
N LEU A 15 -13.99 -42.43 -9.28
CA LEU A 15 -13.08 -42.09 -8.18
C LEU A 15 -13.60 -42.61 -6.84
N SER A 16 -14.91 -42.49 -6.59
CA SER A 16 -15.55 -43.01 -5.38
C SER A 16 -15.36 -44.53 -5.26
N PHE A 17 -15.54 -45.26 -6.36
CA PHE A 17 -15.32 -46.70 -6.41
C PHE A 17 -13.87 -47.06 -6.03
N TYR A 18 -12.88 -46.41 -6.65
CA TYR A 18 -11.45 -46.67 -6.35
C TYR A 18 -11.04 -46.30 -4.92
N VAL A 19 -11.53 -45.18 -4.39
CA VAL A 19 -11.17 -44.71 -3.04
C VAL A 19 -11.86 -45.55 -1.95
N SER A 20 -13.07 -46.05 -2.21
CA SER A 20 -13.81 -46.87 -1.23
C SER A 20 -13.07 -48.16 -0.84
N GLU A 21 -12.27 -48.72 -1.76
CA GLU A 21 -11.50 -49.93 -1.50
C GLU A 21 -10.26 -49.69 -0.63
N TRP A 22 -9.75 -48.45 -0.57
CA TRP A 22 -8.55 -48.11 0.21
C TRP A 22 -8.77 -48.18 1.72
N PHE A 23 -10.03 -48.12 2.18
CA PHE A 23 -10.40 -48.14 3.59
C PHE A 23 -10.89 -49.49 4.09
N LYS A 24 -10.79 -50.56 3.27
CA LYS A 24 -11.09 -51.91 3.73
C LYS A 24 -10.02 -52.34 4.75
N PRO A 25 -10.41 -52.94 5.88
CA PRO A 25 -9.47 -53.33 6.95
C PRO A 25 -8.42 -54.35 6.49
N ASP A 26 -8.69 -55.04 5.39
CA ASP A 26 -7.84 -56.09 4.82
C ASP A 26 -6.88 -55.54 3.74
N TYR A 27 -7.00 -54.25 3.40
CA TYR A 27 -6.22 -53.65 2.32
C TYR A 27 -4.84 -53.19 2.83
N VAL A 28 -3.79 -53.92 2.44
CA VAL A 28 -2.40 -53.55 2.72
C VAL A 28 -1.91 -52.60 1.62
N HIS A 29 -1.94 -51.30 1.89
CA HIS A 29 -1.48 -50.30 0.92
C HIS A 29 0.06 -50.37 0.77
N PRO A 30 0.63 -50.26 -0.45
CA PRO A 30 2.09 -50.29 -0.66
C PRO A 30 2.86 -49.22 0.13
N PHE A 31 2.19 -48.12 0.48
CA PHE A 31 2.74 -47.01 1.28
C PHE A 31 2.48 -47.16 2.79
N MET A 32 1.76 -48.18 3.26
CA MET A 32 1.61 -48.43 4.71
C MET A 32 2.84 -49.12 5.30
N ASN A 33 3.71 -49.70 4.47
CA ASN A 33 5.04 -50.18 4.86
C ASN A 33 6.11 -49.08 4.79
N ILE A 34 5.72 -47.81 4.97
CA ILE A 34 6.72 -46.76 5.18
C ILE A 34 7.16 -46.87 6.63
N ASP A 35 8.41 -47.31 6.83
CA ASP A 35 9.07 -47.25 8.13
C ASP A 35 9.09 -45.79 8.61
N ALA A 36 8.21 -45.45 9.54
CA ALA A 36 8.18 -44.13 10.15
C ALA A 36 9.41 -43.98 11.03
N THR A 37 10.48 -43.42 10.48
CA THR A 37 11.65 -43.02 11.26
C THR A 37 11.27 -41.87 12.19
N VAL A 38 11.24 -42.13 13.49
CA VAL A 38 11.02 -41.10 14.51
C VAL A 38 12.25 -40.18 14.52
N VAL A 39 12.11 -38.99 13.95
CA VAL A 39 13.15 -37.97 13.97
C VAL A 39 13.06 -37.23 15.31
N PRO A 40 14.14 -37.19 16.12
CA PRO A 40 14.14 -36.45 17.38
C PRO A 40 13.97 -34.95 17.15
N ASP A 41 13.25 -34.27 18.06
CA ASP A 41 12.88 -32.84 17.97
C ASP A 41 14.07 -31.86 17.82
N SER A 42 15.29 -32.31 18.10
CA SER A 42 16.52 -31.53 17.89
C SER A 42 16.88 -31.37 16.40
N VAL A 43 16.34 -32.21 15.52
CA VAL A 43 16.56 -32.19 14.08
C VAL A 43 15.28 -31.67 13.41
N LYS A 44 15.25 -30.38 13.07
CA LYS A 44 14.13 -29.81 12.31
C LYS A 44 14.10 -30.48 10.92
N PRO A 45 13.06 -31.24 10.56
CA PRO A 45 13.02 -32.00 9.31
C PRO A 45 12.82 -31.10 8.08
N ILE A 46 12.56 -29.81 8.29
CA ILE A 46 12.32 -28.84 7.23
C ILE A 46 13.64 -28.10 6.96
N PRO A 47 14.23 -28.22 5.76
CA PRO A 47 15.39 -27.45 5.37
C PRO A 47 15.11 -25.95 5.59
N PRO A 48 16.04 -25.18 6.19
CA PRO A 48 15.83 -23.77 6.49
C PRO A 48 15.51 -22.90 5.26
N GLN A 49 15.81 -23.38 4.05
CA GLN A 49 15.47 -22.69 2.80
C GLN A 49 13.96 -22.60 2.53
N TRP A 50 13.16 -23.58 2.97
CA TRP A 50 11.70 -23.56 2.70
C TRP A 50 10.91 -22.63 3.63
N VAL A 51 11.54 -22.13 4.70
CA VAL A 51 10.91 -21.21 5.66
C VAL A 51 11.29 -19.75 5.36
N ASN A 52 12.37 -19.52 4.59
CA ASN A 52 12.88 -18.18 4.30
C ASN A 52 12.46 -17.62 2.93
N ASP A 53 12.00 -18.46 2.00
CA ASP A 53 11.63 -18.00 0.63
C ASP A 53 10.16 -17.59 0.49
N VAL A 54 9.40 -17.54 1.59
CA VAL A 54 8.19 -16.70 1.66
C VAL A 54 8.61 -15.35 2.27
N GLU A 55 9.54 -14.68 1.61
CA GLU A 55 9.61 -13.23 1.65
C GLU A 55 8.29 -12.73 1.04
N LEU A 56 7.28 -12.59 1.90
CA LEU A 56 6.15 -11.71 1.62
C LEU A 56 6.76 -10.36 1.35
N ASP A 57 6.82 -10.03 0.05
CA ASP A 57 7.30 -8.77 -0.47
C ASP A 57 6.95 -7.63 0.47
N GLU A 58 8.00 -6.86 0.75
CA GLU A 58 8.09 -5.61 1.47
C GLU A 58 7.27 -4.50 0.78
N PHE A 59 5.99 -4.77 0.52
CA PHE A 59 5.01 -3.94 -0.16
C PHE A 59 3.69 -3.94 0.60
N GLY A 60 3.76 -3.63 1.90
CA GLY A 60 2.58 -3.68 2.76
C GLY A 60 2.67 -2.98 4.11
N ALA A 61 3.68 -2.13 4.35
CA ALA A 61 3.78 -1.35 5.60
C ALA A 61 2.68 -0.26 5.77
N GLU A 62 1.61 -0.30 4.96
CA GLU A 62 0.45 0.59 5.05
C GLU A 62 -0.85 -0.15 5.46
N MET A 63 -0.82 -1.47 5.66
CA MET A 63 -1.97 -2.22 6.20
C MET A 63 -1.60 -3.14 7.38
N GLY A 64 -0.40 -2.94 7.93
CA GLY A 64 0.02 -3.48 9.21
C GLY A 64 -0.15 -2.46 10.32
N ASP A 65 -1.36 -1.94 10.53
CA ASP A 65 -1.77 -1.56 11.89
C ASP A 65 -1.94 -2.89 12.64
N VAL A 66 -0.80 -3.49 12.93
CA VAL A 66 -0.63 -4.63 13.80
C VAL A 66 -1.18 -4.15 15.13
N ILE A 67 -2.43 -4.49 15.39
CA ILE A 67 -3.03 -4.39 16.72
C ILE A 67 -2.42 -5.48 17.61
N GLY A 68 -1.09 -5.49 17.70
CA GLY A 68 -0.39 -5.97 18.87
C GLY A 68 -0.43 -4.81 19.84
N GLU A 69 -1.22 -4.95 20.90
CA GLU A 69 -1.04 -4.17 22.11
C GLU A 69 0.34 -4.50 22.67
N GLY A 70 1.39 -3.94 22.07
CA GLY A 70 2.48 -3.45 22.87
C GLY A 70 1.90 -2.43 23.85
N PRO A 71 2.45 -2.32 25.07
CA PRO A 71 1.91 -1.43 26.09
C PRO A 71 1.57 -0.08 25.46
N ILE A 72 0.33 0.38 25.69
CA ILE A 72 -0.20 1.65 25.18
C ILE A 72 0.61 2.77 25.84
N LEU A 73 1.83 2.95 25.36
CA LEU A 73 2.74 4.01 25.74
C LEU A 73 2.40 5.19 24.83
N SER A 74 1.16 5.68 24.99
CA SER A 74 0.74 6.96 24.45
C SER A 74 1.37 8.03 25.33
N TRP A 75 2.32 8.76 24.75
CA TRP A 75 2.93 9.92 25.38
C TRP A 75 1.84 10.93 25.75
N SER A 76 1.97 11.57 26.91
CA SER A 76 1.03 12.63 27.27
C SER A 76 1.10 13.76 26.24
N PRO A 77 0.01 14.50 26.00
CA PRO A 77 0.02 15.67 25.12
C PRO A 77 1.20 16.63 25.41
N GLU A 78 1.55 16.81 26.69
CA GLU A 78 2.66 17.63 27.15
C GLU A 78 4.02 17.05 26.74
N GLU A 79 4.23 15.75 26.94
CA GLU A 79 5.49 15.10 26.56
C GLU A 79 5.69 15.09 25.04
N ARG A 80 4.61 14.93 24.27
CA ARG A 80 4.62 15.06 22.81
C ARG A 80 5.11 16.46 22.41
N LYS A 81 4.53 17.50 23.00
CA LYS A 81 4.94 18.89 22.75
C LYS A 81 6.39 19.12 23.13
N GLN A 82 6.84 18.62 24.29
CA GLN A 82 8.23 18.78 24.74
C GLN A 82 9.23 18.11 23.79
N ARG A 83 8.96 16.90 23.31
CA ARG A 83 9.84 16.21 22.36
C ARG A 83 9.93 16.95 21.04
N PHE A 84 8.79 17.44 20.54
CA PHE A 84 8.74 18.25 19.34
C PHE A 84 9.57 19.54 19.50
N LEU A 85 9.39 20.28 20.60
CA LEU A 85 10.18 21.48 20.91
C LEU A 85 11.67 21.16 21.05
N ALA A 86 12.03 20.03 21.64
CA ALA A 86 13.42 19.60 21.73
C ALA A 86 14.01 19.28 20.34
N ALA A 87 13.22 18.73 19.42
CA ALA A 87 13.66 18.51 18.03
C ALA A 87 13.86 19.85 17.30
N LEU A 88 12.95 20.81 17.49
CA LEU A 88 13.07 22.17 16.95
C LEU A 88 14.31 22.90 17.45
N ARG A 89 14.59 22.85 18.77
CA ARG A 89 15.80 23.45 19.36
C ARG A 89 17.08 22.86 18.78
N ARG A 90 17.11 21.55 18.51
CA ARG A 90 18.28 20.87 17.91
C ARG A 90 18.48 21.23 16.43
N LEU A 91 17.38 21.48 15.73
CA LEU A 91 17.40 21.94 14.34
C LEU A 91 17.58 23.47 14.20
N ASP A 92 17.64 24.20 15.31
CA ASP A 92 17.67 25.67 15.32
C ASP A 92 16.55 26.28 14.46
N LEU A 93 15.36 25.68 14.57
CA LEU A 93 14.16 26.02 13.81
C LEU A 93 13.11 26.56 14.77
N SER A 94 12.54 27.73 14.44
CA SER A 94 11.34 28.22 15.12
C SER A 94 10.09 27.54 14.56
N GLU A 95 9.02 27.50 15.36
CA GLU A 95 7.73 26.98 14.90
C GLU A 95 7.19 27.78 13.70
N GLU A 96 7.46 29.09 13.67
CA GLU A 96 7.15 29.98 12.55
C GLU A 96 7.97 29.68 11.29
N ALA A 97 9.21 29.20 11.44
CA ALA A 97 10.06 28.85 10.31
C ALA A 97 9.57 27.60 9.55
N LEU A 98 8.71 26.77 10.18
CA LEU A 98 8.01 25.68 9.50
C LEU A 98 6.91 26.18 8.56
N ALA A 99 6.51 27.46 8.68
CA ALA A 99 5.56 28.08 7.77
C ALA A 99 6.16 28.16 6.35
N SER A 100 5.30 27.99 5.35
CA SER A 100 5.70 27.84 3.94
C SER A 100 6.51 29.02 3.38
N LYS A 101 6.50 30.19 4.03
CA LYS A 101 7.14 31.42 3.58
C LYS A 101 8.67 31.35 3.55
N ARG A 102 9.32 30.66 4.51
CA ARG A 102 10.78 30.50 4.54
C ARG A 102 11.28 29.56 3.45
N ILE A 103 10.50 28.52 3.14
CA ILE A 103 10.87 27.49 2.17
C ILE A 103 11.02 28.08 0.76
N SER A 104 10.13 28.99 0.37
CA SER A 104 10.19 29.63 -0.95
C SER A 104 11.34 30.62 -1.11
N ALA A 105 11.96 31.08 -0.02
CA ALA A 105 13.05 32.05 -0.04
C ALA A 105 14.45 31.41 -0.11
N MET A 106 14.57 30.10 0.19
CA MET A 106 15.86 29.39 0.25
C MET A 106 16.32 28.93 -1.13
N GLY A 107 17.64 29.00 -1.38
CA GLY A 107 18.25 28.49 -2.60
C GLY A 107 18.27 26.96 -2.68
N LYS A 108 18.49 26.40 -3.88
CA LYS A 108 18.52 24.93 -4.11
C LYS A 108 19.50 24.18 -3.20
N SER A 109 20.69 24.74 -2.99
CA SER A 109 21.72 24.16 -2.10
C SER A 109 21.25 24.15 -0.64
N GLU A 110 20.67 25.27 -0.20
CA GLU A 110 20.15 25.45 1.16
C GLU A 110 18.97 24.52 1.44
N LEU A 111 18.01 24.40 0.50
CA LEU A 111 16.91 23.44 0.54
C LEU A 111 17.42 22.01 0.69
N GLY A 112 18.50 21.66 -0.02
CA GLY A 112 19.15 20.35 0.08
C GLY A 112 19.79 20.11 1.45
N HIS A 113 20.48 21.10 2.00
CA HIS A 113 21.10 21.01 3.33
C HIS A 113 20.04 20.90 4.43
N GLU A 114 19.01 21.73 4.38
CA GLU A 114 17.91 21.72 5.35
C GLU A 114 17.13 20.41 5.31
N LYS A 115 16.87 19.88 4.10
CA LYS A 115 16.25 18.56 3.91
C LYS A 115 17.07 17.45 4.58
N LYS A 116 18.40 17.48 4.45
CA LYS A 116 19.29 16.50 5.09
C LYS A 116 19.24 16.62 6.61
N ARG A 117 19.27 17.84 7.15
CA ARG A 117 19.17 18.12 8.60
C ARG A 117 17.85 17.58 9.18
N VAL A 118 16.72 17.92 8.58
CA VAL A 118 15.39 17.46 9.03
C VAL A 118 15.28 15.94 8.95
N LYS A 119 15.78 15.32 7.88
CA LYS A 119 15.79 13.86 7.73
C LYS A 119 16.64 13.18 8.81
N ALA A 120 17.78 13.76 9.18
CA ALA A 120 18.63 13.23 10.23
C ALA A 120 17.93 13.27 11.59
N GLU A 121 17.19 14.34 11.90
CA GLU A 121 16.44 14.44 13.15
C GLU A 121 15.27 13.45 13.21
N LEU A 122 14.53 13.27 12.11
CA LEU A 122 13.48 12.24 12.02
C LEU A 122 14.06 10.82 12.23
N LYS A 123 15.19 10.50 11.60
CA LYS A 123 15.87 9.20 11.78
C LYS A 123 16.37 9.01 13.21
N ARG A 124 16.83 10.10 13.84
CA ARG A 124 17.27 10.07 15.23
C ARG A 124 16.11 9.80 16.17
N TYR A 125 14.94 10.41 15.94
CA TYR A 125 13.73 10.07 16.69
C TYR A 125 13.40 8.57 16.59
N ASP A 126 13.42 8.00 15.39
CA ASP A 126 13.20 6.56 15.20
C ASP A 126 14.24 5.69 15.93
N THR A 127 15.50 6.15 15.96
CA THR A 127 16.60 5.44 16.64
C THR A 127 16.47 5.51 18.17
N ASP A 128 16.18 6.70 18.71
CA ASP A 128 15.95 6.91 20.13
C ASP A 128 14.75 6.09 20.61
N TRP A 129 13.69 6.06 19.80
CA TRP A 129 12.50 5.25 20.04
C TRP A 129 12.85 3.76 20.08
N LYS A 130 13.53 3.25 19.05
CA LYS A 130 13.98 1.85 18.99
C LYS A 130 14.91 1.49 20.15
N LYS A 131 15.74 2.43 20.61
CA LYS A 131 16.62 2.22 21.77
C LYS A 131 15.83 2.05 23.07
N GLN A 132 14.81 2.89 23.27
CA GLN A 132 13.98 2.90 24.48
C GLN A 132 12.98 1.73 24.51
N PHE A 133 12.29 1.48 23.41
CA PHE A 133 11.15 0.54 23.38
C PHE A 133 11.45 -0.77 22.65
N LYS A 134 12.66 -0.93 22.09
CA LYS A 134 13.09 -2.09 21.27
C LYS A 134 12.23 -2.38 20.04
N VAL A 135 11.27 -1.51 19.73
CA VAL A 135 10.34 -1.57 18.60
C VAL A 135 10.43 -0.25 17.82
N LEU A 136 10.06 -0.22 16.54
CA LEU A 136 9.96 1.02 15.76
C LEU A 136 8.70 1.82 16.13
N PRO A 137 8.71 3.16 16.03
CA PRO A 137 7.53 3.95 16.34
C PRO A 137 6.41 3.68 15.32
N ASN A 138 5.20 3.46 15.84
CA ASN A 138 3.99 3.30 15.05
C ASN A 138 3.50 4.65 14.49
N HIS A 139 2.39 4.65 13.75
CA HIS A 139 1.83 5.86 13.16
C HIS A 139 1.46 6.92 14.22
N SER A 140 0.76 6.53 15.30
CA SER A 140 0.32 7.46 16.35
C SER A 140 1.48 8.05 17.16
N GLN A 141 2.58 7.33 17.30
CA GLN A 141 3.81 7.79 17.94
C GLN A 141 4.58 8.74 17.02
N LYS A 142 4.56 8.51 15.71
CA LYS A 142 5.12 9.43 14.71
C LYS A 142 4.35 10.76 14.59
N GLU A 143 3.09 10.82 15.03
CA GLU A 143 2.30 12.06 15.06
C GLU A 143 3.01 13.20 15.80
N VAL A 144 3.81 12.87 16.83
CA VAL A 144 4.60 13.87 17.58
C VAL A 144 5.53 14.67 16.69
N MET A 145 6.07 14.02 15.65
CA MET A 145 6.99 14.62 14.69
C MET A 145 6.31 15.01 13.38
N ARG A 146 4.98 14.90 13.28
CA ARG A 146 4.22 15.19 12.06
C ARG A 146 4.50 16.57 11.47
N PRO A 147 4.67 17.66 12.25
CA PRO A 147 5.03 18.95 11.67
C PRO A 147 6.37 18.93 10.92
N LEU A 148 7.36 18.18 11.43
CA LEU A 148 8.65 17.99 10.75
C LEU A 148 8.53 17.12 9.50
N TYR A 149 7.68 16.08 9.53
CA TYR A 149 7.39 15.27 8.33
C TYR A 149 6.75 16.12 7.22
N LEU A 150 5.79 16.99 7.57
CA LEU A 150 5.18 17.93 6.62
C LEU A 150 6.20 18.92 6.07
N TYR A 151 7.06 19.46 6.92
CA TYR A 151 8.14 20.36 6.52
C TYR A 151 9.14 19.68 5.56
N TYR A 152 9.60 18.47 5.88
CA TYR A 152 10.44 17.66 4.99
C TYR A 152 9.78 17.39 3.64
N ARG A 153 8.47 17.06 3.63
CA ARG A 153 7.72 16.85 2.39
C ARG A 153 7.68 18.11 1.54
N LYS A 154 7.45 19.28 2.14
CA LYS A 154 7.50 20.58 1.43
C LYS A 154 8.88 20.84 0.85
N LEU A 155 9.95 20.63 1.62
CA LEU A 155 11.34 20.75 1.13
C LEU A 155 11.63 19.81 -0.05
N LYS A 156 11.18 18.55 0.04
CA LYS A 156 11.35 17.57 -1.04
C LYS A 156 10.63 18.00 -2.32
N ASN A 157 9.40 18.50 -2.20
CA ASN A 157 8.60 18.95 -3.33
C ASN A 157 9.24 20.19 -3.99
N GLN A 158 9.65 21.17 -3.20
CA GLN A 158 10.32 22.38 -3.71
C GLN A 158 11.64 22.06 -4.40
N LEU A 159 12.43 21.13 -3.86
CA LEU A 159 13.66 20.68 -4.51
C LEU A 159 13.38 19.97 -5.84
N ALA A 160 12.31 19.18 -5.92
CA ALA A 160 11.90 18.52 -7.17
C ALA A 160 11.44 19.55 -8.21
N SER A 161 10.66 20.56 -7.82
CA SER A 161 10.22 21.65 -8.69
C SER A 161 11.40 22.49 -9.21
N ALA A 162 12.42 22.72 -8.38
CA ALA A 162 13.66 23.40 -8.78
C ALA A 162 14.60 22.55 -9.65
N ASP A 163 14.36 21.24 -9.75
CA ASP A 163 15.15 20.32 -10.61
C ASP A 163 14.49 20.13 -11.98
N SER A 164 13.16 20.16 -12.04
CA SER A 164 12.39 20.08 -13.28
C SER A 164 12.39 21.36 -14.12
N GLY A 165 12.79 22.50 -13.55
CA GLY A 165 12.85 23.79 -14.27
C GLY A 165 14.14 24.05 -15.05
N GLY A 166 15.02 23.06 -15.21
CA GLY A 166 16.37 23.23 -15.75
C GLY A 166 16.73 22.39 -16.97
N ARG A 167 15.76 21.79 -17.68
CA ARG A 167 16.00 21.11 -18.96
C ARG A 167 14.97 21.59 -20.00
N ASP A 168 15.49 21.90 -21.18
CA ASP A 168 14.83 22.28 -22.43
C ASP A 168 14.61 23.79 -22.64
N GLN A 169 15.74 24.48 -22.84
CA GLN A 169 15.79 25.64 -23.73
C GLN A 169 17.13 25.62 -24.48
N GLU A 170 17.31 24.63 -25.35
CA GLU A 170 18.27 24.72 -26.45
C GLU A 170 17.49 25.04 -27.72
N SER A 171 17.80 26.23 -28.21
CA SER A 171 17.42 26.84 -29.46
C SER A 171 17.98 26.07 -30.66
N ASP A 172 17.10 25.73 -31.60
CA ASP A 172 17.46 25.60 -33.01
C ASP A 172 16.57 26.56 -33.81
N ASP A 173 17.19 27.66 -34.23
CA ASP A 173 16.78 28.47 -35.37
C ASP A 173 17.04 27.66 -36.66
N ASP A 174 16.01 27.38 -37.48
CA ASP A 174 15.95 27.75 -38.91
C ASP A 174 14.70 27.19 -39.64
N MET A 175 14.33 27.85 -40.74
CA MET A 175 13.39 27.53 -41.82
C MET A 175 11.89 27.86 -41.69
N MET A 176 11.60 29.11 -42.08
CA MET A 176 10.63 29.50 -43.12
C MET A 176 9.55 28.48 -43.53
N SER A 177 8.28 28.75 -43.19
CA SER A 177 7.18 28.51 -44.13
C SER A 177 6.00 29.46 -43.89
N ARG A 178 5.80 30.37 -44.84
CA ARG A 178 4.60 31.19 -45.02
C ARG A 178 3.42 30.28 -45.36
N GLY A 179 2.51 30.07 -44.41
CA GLY A 179 1.21 29.43 -44.64
C GLY A 179 0.15 30.08 -43.74
N GLY A 180 -0.92 30.59 -44.34
CA GLY A 180 -1.82 31.59 -43.74
C GLY A 180 -2.58 31.18 -42.48
N PRO A 181 -3.03 32.14 -41.66
CA PRO A 181 -3.77 31.87 -40.44
C PRO A 181 -5.26 32.04 -40.71
N ASP A 182 -6.02 30.97 -40.94
CA ASP A 182 -7.50 31.01 -40.80
C ASP A 182 -8.14 29.60 -40.89
N SER A 183 -7.67 28.63 -40.11
CA SER A 183 -8.40 27.34 -39.93
C SER A 183 -7.92 26.47 -38.76
N ALA A 184 -7.55 27.06 -37.62
CA ALA A 184 -7.07 26.31 -36.45
C ALA A 184 -7.97 26.41 -35.19
N ARG A 185 -9.15 27.03 -35.30
CA ARG A 185 -10.02 27.29 -34.14
C ARG A 185 -11.10 26.22 -33.88
N SER A 186 -11.38 25.36 -34.87
CA SER A 186 -12.45 24.34 -34.79
C SER A 186 -12.02 23.03 -34.09
N THR A 187 -10.76 22.61 -34.25
CA THR A 187 -10.28 21.29 -33.78
C THR A 187 -10.01 21.22 -32.27
N LYS A 188 -9.61 22.33 -31.63
CA LYS A 188 -9.35 22.36 -30.18
C LYS A 188 -10.60 22.10 -29.33
N LYS A 189 -11.78 22.55 -29.78
CA LYS A 189 -13.04 22.39 -29.04
C LYS A 189 -13.47 20.92 -28.93
N SER A 190 -13.35 20.16 -30.02
CA SER A 190 -13.68 18.72 -30.04
C SER A 190 -12.76 17.88 -29.14
N SER A 191 -11.46 18.23 -29.08
CA SER A 191 -10.50 17.51 -28.22
C SER A 191 -10.78 17.70 -26.72
N ARG A 192 -11.23 18.90 -26.34
CA ARG A 192 -11.57 19.24 -24.97
C ARG A 192 -12.85 18.55 -24.52
N GLU A 193 -13.89 18.52 -25.36
CA GLU A 193 -15.13 17.81 -25.08
C GLU A 193 -14.90 16.29 -24.89
N LYS A 194 -14.00 15.68 -25.67
CA LYS A 194 -13.60 14.27 -25.46
C LYS A 194 -12.87 14.05 -24.14
N ALA A 195 -11.96 14.95 -23.75
CA ALA A 195 -11.25 14.86 -22.48
C ALA A 195 -12.20 15.03 -21.28
N GLU A 196 -13.16 15.97 -21.37
CA GLU A 196 -14.19 16.19 -20.35
C GLU A 196 -15.11 14.96 -20.20
N GLN A 197 -15.52 14.34 -21.29
CA GLN A 197 -16.29 13.07 -21.26
C GLN A 197 -15.48 11.93 -20.62
N GLN A 198 -14.19 11.82 -20.94
CA GLN A 198 -13.32 10.80 -20.36
C GLN A 198 -13.12 11.01 -18.84
N ILE A 199 -12.98 12.26 -18.40
CA ILE A 199 -12.91 12.60 -16.97
C ILE A 199 -14.21 12.23 -16.27
N ALA A 200 -15.37 12.60 -16.84
CA ALA A 200 -16.67 12.27 -16.26
C ALA A 200 -16.89 10.75 -16.15
N GLN A 201 -16.47 9.98 -17.15
CA GLN A 201 -16.56 8.51 -17.13
C GLN A 201 -15.67 7.90 -16.04
N LEU A 202 -14.43 8.41 -15.89
CA LEU A 202 -13.51 7.94 -14.86
C LEU A 202 -13.97 8.33 -13.44
N GLU A 203 -14.59 9.50 -13.26
CA GLU A 203 -15.19 9.94 -12.00
C GLU A 203 -16.38 9.05 -11.60
N ALA A 204 -17.27 8.74 -12.54
CA ALA A 204 -18.38 7.83 -12.30
C ALA A 204 -17.86 6.44 -11.86
N ARG A 205 -16.86 5.91 -12.56
CA ARG A 205 -16.21 4.64 -12.20
C ARG A 205 -15.54 4.69 -10.82
N ALA A 206 -14.85 5.79 -10.49
CA ALA A 206 -14.23 5.96 -9.18
C ALA A 206 -15.26 5.93 -8.06
N ASN A 207 -16.40 6.62 -8.24
CA ASN A 207 -17.49 6.63 -7.27
C ASN A 207 -18.09 5.23 -7.05
N THR A 208 -18.32 4.45 -8.11
CA THR A 208 -18.80 3.07 -8.00
C THR A 208 -17.81 2.20 -7.23
N LEU A 209 -16.51 2.27 -7.58
CA LEU A 209 -15.45 1.52 -6.87
C LEU A 209 -15.35 1.93 -5.39
N GLN A 210 -15.56 3.21 -5.05
CA GLN A 210 -15.58 3.66 -3.65
C GLN A 210 -16.76 3.08 -2.86
N GLN A 211 -17.95 3.02 -3.47
CA GLN A 211 -19.14 2.42 -2.84
C GLN A 211 -18.93 0.91 -2.60
N GLU A 212 -18.44 0.18 -3.61
CA GLU A 212 -18.13 -1.25 -3.48
C GLU A 212 -17.04 -1.51 -2.44
N LYS A 213 -15.97 -0.70 -2.43
CA LYS A 213 -14.93 -0.75 -1.40
C LYS A 213 -15.49 -0.56 0.00
N GLY A 214 -16.43 0.39 0.17
CA GLY A 214 -17.13 0.64 1.42
C GLY A 214 -17.92 -0.58 1.88
N ALA A 215 -18.75 -1.15 1.00
CA ALA A 215 -19.57 -2.32 1.30
C ALA A 215 -18.73 -3.53 1.72
N ILE A 216 -17.64 -3.82 1.00
CA ILE A 216 -16.75 -4.94 1.33
C ILE A 216 -16.00 -4.66 2.65
N ARG A 217 -15.58 -3.42 2.89
CA ARG A 217 -14.93 -3.05 4.15
C ARG A 217 -15.84 -3.30 5.36
N THR A 218 -17.13 -3.01 5.24
CA THR A 218 -18.11 -3.30 6.30
C THR A 218 -18.19 -4.80 6.57
N LYS A 219 -18.31 -5.64 5.52
CA LYS A 219 -18.30 -7.11 5.66
C LYS A 219 -17.05 -7.65 6.33
N LEU A 220 -15.87 -7.14 5.93
CA LEU A 220 -14.59 -7.54 6.53
C LEU A 220 -14.53 -7.14 8.02
N LYS A 221 -15.08 -5.98 8.39
CA LYS A 221 -15.14 -5.52 9.78
C LYS A 221 -16.08 -6.40 10.62
N GLU A 222 -17.28 -6.69 10.11
CA GLU A 222 -18.25 -7.57 10.78
C GLU A 222 -17.67 -8.97 11.01
N PHE A 223 -16.98 -9.53 10.01
CA PHE A 223 -16.30 -10.81 10.15
C PHE A 223 -15.20 -10.76 11.22
N GLN A 224 -14.38 -9.70 11.22
CA GLN A 224 -13.33 -9.53 12.22
C GLN A 224 -13.90 -9.42 13.64
N GLU A 225 -14.98 -8.66 13.84
CA GLU A 225 -15.66 -8.52 15.13
C GLU A 225 -16.23 -9.88 15.59
N ASN A 226 -16.94 -10.57 14.71
CA ASN A 226 -17.49 -11.90 15.00
C ASN A 226 -16.40 -12.94 15.30
N PHE A 227 -15.29 -12.90 14.58
CA PHE A 227 -14.18 -13.81 14.79
C PHE A 227 -13.55 -13.62 16.18
N VAL A 228 -13.37 -12.36 16.61
CA VAL A 228 -12.84 -12.05 17.95
C VAL A 228 -13.82 -12.49 19.03
N LEU A 229 -15.13 -12.30 18.81
CA LEU A 229 -16.16 -12.74 19.76
C LEU A 229 -16.20 -14.27 19.91
N GLN A 230 -16.04 -15.02 18.82
CA GLN A 230 -16.15 -16.49 18.83
C GLN A 230 -14.86 -17.19 19.25
N HIS A 231 -13.70 -16.68 18.85
CA HIS A 231 -12.42 -17.35 19.07
C HIS A 231 -11.55 -16.70 20.15
N HIS A 232 -11.99 -15.57 20.71
CA HIS A 232 -11.25 -14.78 21.70
C HIS A 232 -9.82 -14.42 21.28
N ARG A 233 -9.58 -14.36 19.96
CA ARG A 233 -8.30 -14.01 19.37
C ARG A 233 -8.51 -13.28 18.04
N LYS A 234 -7.50 -12.53 17.62
CA LYS A 234 -7.48 -11.90 16.30
C LYS A 234 -7.16 -12.93 15.22
N ILE A 235 -7.59 -12.64 14.00
CA ILE A 235 -7.23 -13.36 12.77
C ILE A 235 -5.71 -13.23 12.60
N ARG A 236 -5.00 -14.36 12.53
CA ARG A 236 -3.53 -14.37 12.33
C ARG A 236 -3.12 -15.28 11.18
N PHE A 237 -3.90 -16.31 10.89
CA PHE A 237 -3.55 -17.34 9.93
C PHE A 237 -4.45 -17.25 8.69
N HIS A 238 -3.92 -17.72 7.56
CA HIS A 238 -4.71 -17.80 6.33
C HIS A 238 -5.97 -18.67 6.49
N LYS A 239 -5.90 -19.72 7.32
CA LYS A 239 -7.04 -20.58 7.66
C LYS A 239 -8.22 -19.81 8.29
N ASP A 240 -7.93 -18.73 9.01
CA ASP A 240 -8.93 -17.92 9.71
C ASP A 240 -9.76 -17.06 8.73
N ILE A 241 -9.19 -16.72 7.56
CA ILE A 241 -9.85 -15.86 6.56
C ILE A 241 -10.53 -16.65 5.43
N LEU A 242 -10.37 -17.98 5.37
CA LEU A 242 -11.00 -18.81 4.34
C LEU A 242 -12.50 -18.53 4.16
N PRO A 243 -13.31 -18.31 5.23
CA PRO A 243 -14.73 -18.01 5.07
C PRO A 243 -15.03 -16.70 4.33
N ILE A 244 -14.08 -15.75 4.29
CA ILE A 244 -14.24 -14.42 3.70
C ILE A 244 -13.15 -14.09 2.65
N GLU A 245 -12.47 -15.12 2.15
CA GLU A 245 -11.31 -14.95 1.28
C GLU A 245 -11.67 -14.23 -0.02
N LYS A 246 -12.85 -14.54 -0.57
CA LYS A 246 -13.35 -13.95 -1.80
C LYS A 246 -13.52 -12.44 -1.66
N GLU A 247 -14.19 -12.00 -0.60
CA GLU A 247 -14.40 -10.60 -0.27
C GLU A 247 -13.08 -9.87 -0.02
N TYR A 248 -12.14 -10.53 0.68
CA TYR A 248 -10.82 -9.98 0.91
C TYR A 248 -10.04 -9.76 -0.41
N ARG A 249 -10.07 -10.75 -1.31
CA ARG A 249 -9.47 -10.63 -2.65
C ARG A 249 -10.12 -9.51 -3.46
N MET A 250 -11.45 -9.42 -3.44
CA MET A 250 -12.19 -8.34 -4.11
C MET A 250 -11.81 -6.96 -3.56
N TYR A 251 -11.69 -6.81 -2.24
CA TYR A 251 -11.24 -5.56 -1.63
C TYR A 251 -9.86 -5.14 -2.15
N LYS A 252 -8.93 -6.10 -2.27
CA LYS A 252 -7.58 -5.85 -2.80
C LYS A 252 -7.65 -5.38 -4.25
N THR A 253 -8.36 -6.08 -5.11
CA THR A 253 -8.54 -5.71 -6.52
C THR A 253 -9.16 -4.32 -6.68
N ILE A 254 -10.24 -4.03 -5.92
CA ILE A 254 -10.90 -2.72 -5.97
C ILE A 254 -9.98 -1.60 -5.48
N LYS A 255 -9.15 -1.84 -4.45
CA LYS A 255 -8.17 -0.86 -3.98
C LYS A 255 -7.15 -0.53 -5.07
N GLU A 256 -6.64 -1.54 -5.77
CA GLU A 256 -5.69 -1.38 -6.88
C GLU A 256 -6.32 -0.65 -8.06
N ASP A 257 -7.56 -1.00 -8.43
CA ASP A 257 -8.26 -0.35 -9.53
C ASP A 257 -8.65 1.09 -9.21
N LEU A 258 -9.04 1.38 -7.97
CA LEU A 258 -9.27 2.75 -7.51
C LEU A 258 -8.00 3.59 -7.66
N GLN A 259 -6.84 3.06 -7.25
CA GLN A 259 -5.56 3.74 -7.37
C GLN A 259 -5.21 4.05 -8.84
N LYS A 260 -5.47 3.11 -9.76
CA LYS A 260 -5.26 3.32 -11.20
C LYS A 260 -6.18 4.42 -11.74
N VAL A 261 -7.47 4.39 -11.41
CA VAL A 261 -8.46 5.39 -11.86
C VAL A 261 -8.14 6.78 -11.30
N GLU A 262 -7.77 6.89 -10.02
CA GLU A 262 -7.36 8.15 -9.40
C GLU A 262 -6.08 8.72 -10.01
N ALA A 263 -5.11 7.87 -10.38
CA ALA A 263 -3.91 8.28 -11.09
C ALA A 263 -4.24 8.80 -12.50
N GLN A 264 -5.13 8.12 -13.24
CA GLN A 264 -5.60 8.56 -14.55
C GLN A 264 -6.33 9.91 -14.47
N LEU A 265 -7.22 10.08 -13.49
CA LEU A 265 -7.92 11.36 -13.24
C LEU A 265 -6.94 12.49 -12.94
N ARG A 266 -5.90 12.22 -12.15
CA ARG A 266 -4.86 13.22 -11.84
C ARG A 266 -4.09 13.65 -13.09
N ASN A 267 -3.74 12.70 -13.95
CA ASN A 267 -3.01 12.99 -15.19
C ASN A 267 -3.87 13.80 -16.17
N LEU A 268 -5.14 13.42 -16.36
CA LEU A 268 -6.06 14.13 -17.25
C LEU A 268 -6.35 15.55 -16.73
N ARG A 269 -6.62 15.71 -15.44
CA ARG A 269 -6.82 17.05 -14.85
C ARG A 269 -5.56 17.92 -14.89
N GLY A 270 -4.37 17.32 -14.81
CA GLY A 270 -3.11 18.04 -14.99
C GLY A 270 -2.91 18.54 -16.43
N ASN A 271 -3.31 17.77 -17.43
CA ASN A 271 -3.18 18.13 -18.84
C ASN A 271 -4.24 19.14 -19.32
N THR A 272 -5.42 19.22 -18.69
CA THR A 272 -6.48 20.17 -19.09
C THR A 272 -6.26 21.60 -18.56
N VAL A 273 -5.31 21.81 -17.63
CA VAL A 273 -5.04 23.11 -16.98
C VAL A 273 -3.84 23.86 -17.61
N LEU A 274 -3.18 23.27 -18.60
CA LEU A 274 -2.18 23.93 -19.46
C LEU A 274 -2.80 24.35 -20.79
#